data_AF-A0A2A4U6A3-F1
#
_entry.id   AF-A0A2A4U6A3-F1
#
_cell.length_a   1.000
_cell.length_b   1.000
_cell.length_c   1.000
_cell.angle_alpha   90.00
_cell.angle_beta   90.00
_cell.angle_gamma   90.00
#
_symmetry.space_group_name_H-M   'P 1'
#
loop_
_entity.id
_entity.type
_entity.pdbx_description
1 polymer ?
#
loop_
_entity_poly.entity_id
_entity_poly.type
_entity_poly.pdbx_seq_one_letter_code
_entity_poly.pdbx_strand_id
1 'polypeptide(L)'
;MAQGLLAQSFSGVAVKRLSAVEVDRRRSHQHEFNGVSSLKLILGVDDRKQIPTRFLWLGGEQEAISEDGFLSWYESRPGHPTRSEYRLYFPTTTVSELASEGDMVFIATCPDHSMMVIITPAHSTIENQIAWLFGVQNQLELAFEIKKIQPGVSGETEFAVRYILEELGLEPEEPETGHFDEMLARFDGVLPTTRVFSEFARSTLKEVSAKEDPDLALISWMEREEALFRRFERYLVEDRLKEGFVNADGADVDGFLKFSLSVQNRRKSRVGLALENHLEEVFHQQGVHHARGAMTENRSKPDFLFPGISEYHDVSFPHGLLTMLGSKSTCKDRWRQVLPEADRISQKHLFTLEPGISEHQTAEMRVQNLQLVLPKSLHSTYRLTQQSWLMSLQDFIGLVKDRE
;
A
#
# COMPACT_ATOMS: atom_id res chain seq x y z
N MET A 1 11.18 -7.44 -12.03
CA MET A 1 11.95 -7.08 -10.83
C MET A 1 11.09 -7.10 -9.56
N ALA A 2 9.75 -6.94 -9.65
CA ALA A 2 8.79 -7.10 -8.53
C ALA A 2 8.96 -8.35 -7.64
N GLN A 3 9.19 -9.54 -8.22
CA GLN A 3 9.42 -10.76 -7.41
C GLN A 3 10.76 -10.80 -6.67
N GLY A 4 11.73 -9.97 -7.07
CA GLY A 4 12.96 -9.79 -6.32
C GLY A 4 12.67 -9.22 -4.93
N LEU A 5 11.78 -8.23 -4.84
CA LEU A 5 11.42 -7.57 -3.58
C LEU A 5 10.69 -8.51 -2.61
N LEU A 6 9.73 -9.29 -3.13
CA LEU A 6 9.00 -10.26 -2.30
C LEU A 6 9.92 -11.39 -1.82
N ALA A 7 10.76 -11.93 -2.71
CA ALA A 7 11.71 -12.99 -2.38
C ALA A 7 12.85 -12.52 -1.45
N GLN A 8 13.22 -11.23 -1.49
CA GLN A 8 14.11 -10.60 -0.51
C GLN A 8 13.50 -10.57 0.89
N SER A 9 12.17 -10.49 0.98
CA SER A 9 11.46 -10.35 2.27
C SER A 9 10.99 -11.71 2.81
N PHE A 10 10.59 -12.64 1.94
CA PHE A 10 9.97 -13.89 2.33
C PHE A 10 10.37 -15.07 1.43
N SER A 11 10.51 -16.25 2.03
CA SER A 11 10.83 -17.52 1.36
C SER A 11 9.61 -18.42 1.15
N GLY A 12 8.58 -18.24 1.97
CA GLY A 12 7.32 -18.97 1.84
C GLY A 12 6.26 -18.38 2.75
N VAL A 13 5.01 -18.70 2.45
CA VAL A 13 3.87 -18.29 3.29
C VAL A 13 2.88 -19.45 3.43
N ALA A 14 2.28 -19.54 4.61
CA ALA A 14 1.08 -20.33 4.84
C ALA A 14 -0.09 -19.42 5.23
N VAL A 15 -1.28 -19.70 4.72
CA VAL A 15 -2.45 -18.85 4.93
C VAL A 15 -3.64 -19.69 5.37
N LYS A 16 -4.42 -19.16 6.32
CA LYS A 16 -5.72 -19.73 6.70
C LYS A 16 -6.67 -18.65 7.23
N ARG A 17 -7.95 -19.03 7.37
CA ARG A 17 -8.93 -18.33 8.23
C ARG A 17 -8.82 -18.81 9.68
N LEU A 18 -8.82 -17.88 10.63
CA LEU A 18 -8.83 -18.20 12.06
C LEU A 18 -10.19 -18.76 12.47
N SER A 19 -10.16 -19.89 13.17
CA SER A 19 -11.33 -20.51 13.77
C SER A 19 -11.52 -20.04 15.22
N ALA A 20 -12.73 -20.20 15.78
CA ALA A 20 -12.99 -19.84 17.18
C ALA A 20 -12.03 -20.49 18.20
N VAL A 21 -11.50 -21.68 17.89
CA VAL A 21 -10.58 -22.44 18.78
C VAL A 21 -9.21 -21.75 18.89
N GLU A 22 -8.86 -20.89 17.93
CA GLU A 22 -7.56 -20.22 17.86
C GLU A 22 -7.58 -18.80 18.43
N VAL A 23 -8.77 -18.23 18.60
CA VAL A 23 -8.96 -16.82 19.02
C VAL A 23 -9.77 -16.67 20.31
N ASP A 24 -10.72 -17.57 20.60
CA ASP A 24 -11.57 -17.47 21.78
C ASP A 24 -11.03 -18.31 22.94
N ARG A 25 -10.42 -17.63 23.91
CA ARG A 25 -9.90 -18.23 25.15
C ARG A 25 -10.97 -18.92 26.00
N ARG A 26 -12.25 -18.60 25.81
CA ARG A 26 -13.36 -19.27 26.50
C ARG A 26 -13.70 -20.61 25.86
N ARG A 27 -13.35 -20.80 24.58
CA ARG A 27 -13.56 -22.05 23.83
C ARG A 27 -12.32 -22.95 23.83
N SER A 28 -11.13 -22.37 23.91
CA SER A 28 -9.88 -23.12 23.88
C SER A 28 -8.77 -22.40 24.64
N HIS A 29 -8.05 -23.13 25.48
CA HIS A 29 -6.80 -22.66 26.09
C HIS A 29 -5.56 -23.05 25.26
N GLN A 30 -5.76 -23.63 24.08
CA GLN A 30 -4.67 -24.10 23.23
C GLN A 30 -4.23 -22.96 22.31
N HIS A 31 -3.02 -22.44 22.53
CA HIS A 31 -2.38 -21.48 21.64
C HIS A 31 -1.69 -22.18 20.47
N GLU A 32 -2.46 -22.88 19.66
CA GLU A 32 -1.97 -23.69 18.55
C GLU A 32 -2.74 -23.37 17.28
N PHE A 33 -2.03 -23.04 16.20
CA PHE A 33 -2.65 -22.98 14.88
C PHE A 33 -2.97 -24.40 14.38
N ASN A 34 -4.22 -24.66 14.04
CA ASN A 34 -4.72 -25.98 13.68
C ASN A 34 -4.77 -26.21 12.17
N GLY A 35 -4.43 -27.39 11.67
CA GLY A 35 -4.44 -27.67 10.22
C GLY A 35 -3.14 -27.26 9.50
N VAL A 36 -2.10 -26.98 10.28
CA VAL A 36 -0.76 -26.58 9.83
C VAL A 36 0.08 -27.71 9.23
N SER A 37 -0.49 -28.88 8.94
CA SER A 37 0.25 -30.04 8.39
C SER A 37 1.00 -29.70 7.10
N SER A 38 0.48 -28.75 6.32
CA SER A 38 1.13 -28.24 5.12
C SER A 38 2.49 -27.60 5.46
N LEU A 39 2.65 -26.94 6.63
CA LEU A 39 3.88 -26.20 7.01
C LEU A 39 5.14 -27.07 7.02
N LYS A 40 5.00 -28.40 7.04
CA LYS A 40 6.10 -29.34 6.77
C LYS A 40 6.89 -29.01 5.51
N LEU A 41 6.24 -28.47 4.48
CA LEU A 41 6.86 -28.11 3.20
C LEU A 41 7.82 -26.91 3.31
N ILE A 42 7.67 -26.09 4.35
CA ILE A 42 8.48 -24.90 4.63
C ILE A 42 9.41 -25.14 5.84
N LEU A 43 8.87 -25.62 6.96
CA LEU A 43 9.58 -25.77 8.23
C LEU A 43 10.30 -27.12 8.36
N GLY A 44 9.98 -28.09 7.51
CA GLY A 44 10.49 -29.45 7.60
C GLY A 44 9.74 -30.31 8.60
N VAL A 45 10.29 -31.49 8.89
CA VAL A 45 9.74 -32.49 9.82
C VAL A 45 10.36 -32.43 11.20
N ASP A 46 11.49 -31.73 11.34
CA ASP A 46 12.19 -31.62 12.61
C ASP A 46 11.52 -30.59 13.52
N ASP A 47 11.53 -30.86 14.83
CA ASP A 47 11.07 -29.93 15.85
C ASP A 47 11.92 -28.65 15.82
N ARG A 48 11.26 -27.49 15.77
CA ARG A 48 11.88 -26.18 15.81
C ARG A 48 11.21 -25.34 16.88
N LYS A 49 11.89 -25.10 17.99
CA LYS A 49 11.38 -24.33 19.13
C LYS A 49 11.96 -22.92 19.12
N GLN A 50 11.21 -21.98 19.69
CA GLN A 50 11.66 -20.59 19.89
C GLN A 50 12.11 -19.90 18.58
N ILE A 51 11.39 -20.14 17.47
CA ILE A 51 11.65 -19.46 16.21
C ILE A 51 11.30 -17.98 16.40
N PRO A 52 12.25 -17.03 16.28
CA PRO A 52 11.98 -15.61 16.41
C PRO A 52 10.86 -15.20 15.46
N THR A 53 9.81 -14.56 15.99
CA THR A 53 8.62 -14.23 15.21
C THR A 53 8.13 -12.83 15.50
N ARG A 54 7.90 -12.04 14.45
CA ARG A 54 7.18 -10.77 14.55
C ARG A 54 5.71 -10.99 14.28
N PHE A 55 4.85 -10.64 15.24
CA PHE A 55 3.41 -10.68 15.10
C PHE A 55 2.91 -9.31 14.68
N LEU A 56 2.00 -9.25 13.69
CA LEU A 56 1.34 -8.04 13.23
C LEU A 56 -0.17 -8.27 13.19
N TRP A 57 -0.93 -7.33 13.73
CA TRP A 57 -2.35 -7.18 13.45
C TRP A 57 -2.57 -5.88 12.69
N LEU A 58 -3.27 -5.94 11.56
CA LEU A 58 -3.49 -4.80 10.68
C LEU A 58 -4.99 -4.58 10.51
N GLY A 59 -5.57 -3.71 11.34
CA GLY A 59 -7.00 -3.42 11.42
C GLY A 59 -7.55 -2.47 10.37
N GLY A 60 -6.73 -1.54 9.86
CA GLY A 60 -7.19 -0.47 8.97
C GLY A 60 -6.33 0.79 9.05
N GLU A 61 -6.95 1.98 9.04
CA GLU A 61 -6.22 3.25 9.07
C GLU A 61 -5.64 3.53 10.46
N GLN A 62 -4.31 3.48 10.59
CA GLN A 62 -3.54 3.72 11.83
C GLN A 62 -3.74 2.66 12.94
N GLU A 63 -4.48 1.60 12.65
CA GLU A 63 -4.67 0.46 13.54
C GLU A 63 -3.71 -0.67 13.15
N ALA A 64 -2.44 -0.49 13.45
CA ALA A 64 -1.43 -1.52 13.30
C ALA A 64 -0.77 -1.78 14.66
N ILE A 65 -0.83 -3.03 15.12
CA ILE A 65 -0.12 -3.46 16.32
C ILE A 65 0.93 -4.48 15.90
N SER A 66 2.16 -4.30 16.40
CA SER A 66 3.23 -5.27 16.23
C SER A 66 3.82 -5.67 17.58
N GLU A 67 4.14 -6.95 17.74
CA GLU A 67 4.79 -7.47 18.93
C GLU A 67 5.78 -8.57 18.54
N ASP A 68 6.98 -8.54 19.12
CA ASP A 68 7.96 -9.61 18.92
C ASP A 68 7.70 -10.76 19.90
N GLY A 69 7.82 -11.98 19.40
CA GLY A 69 7.60 -13.20 20.17
C GLY A 69 8.28 -14.39 19.51
N PHE A 70 7.67 -15.57 19.63
CA PHE A 70 8.22 -16.78 19.04
C PHE A 70 7.13 -17.75 18.57
N LEU A 71 7.52 -18.65 17.68
CA LEU A 71 6.73 -19.83 17.32
C LEU A 71 7.47 -21.11 17.70
N SER A 72 6.73 -22.18 17.99
CA SER A 72 7.30 -23.51 18.17
C SER A 72 6.57 -24.54 17.31
N TRP A 73 7.30 -25.12 16.36
CA TRP A 73 6.87 -26.17 15.46
C TRP A 73 7.31 -27.53 16.03
N TYR A 74 6.37 -28.45 16.24
CA TYR A 74 6.68 -29.77 16.77
C TYR A 74 5.66 -30.83 16.34
N GLU A 75 6.09 -32.08 16.37
CA GLU A 75 5.18 -33.23 16.33
C GLU A 75 4.62 -33.49 17.74
N SER A 76 3.30 -33.37 17.93
CA SER A 76 2.65 -33.56 19.24
C SER A 76 2.47 -35.03 19.62
N ARG A 77 2.71 -35.95 18.68
CA ARG A 77 2.58 -37.41 18.88
C ARG A 77 3.83 -38.18 18.41
N PRO A 78 5.02 -37.87 18.92
CA PRO A 78 6.23 -38.58 18.52
C PRO A 78 6.08 -40.06 18.88
N GLY A 79 6.23 -40.94 17.88
CA GLY A 79 6.18 -42.40 18.06
C GLY A 79 4.79 -43.05 18.01
N HIS A 80 3.71 -42.33 17.67
CA HIS A 80 2.41 -42.96 17.46
C HIS A 80 2.40 -43.76 16.14
N PRO A 81 1.97 -45.05 16.13
CA PRO A 81 2.21 -45.97 15.03
C PRO A 81 1.54 -45.61 13.69
N THR A 82 0.45 -44.84 13.71
CA THR A 82 -0.33 -44.50 12.50
C THR A 82 -0.72 -43.04 12.36
N ARG A 83 -0.41 -42.19 13.35
CA ARG A 83 -0.93 -40.80 13.39
C ARG A 83 0.23 -39.85 13.67
N SER A 84 0.49 -38.99 12.71
CA SER A 84 1.41 -37.87 12.83
C SER A 84 0.58 -36.59 12.95
N GLU A 85 0.80 -35.82 14.01
CA GLU A 85 0.05 -34.58 14.28
C GLU A 85 1.07 -33.48 14.57
N TYR A 86 1.19 -32.54 13.65
CA TYR A 86 2.11 -31.41 13.78
C TYR A 86 1.34 -30.19 14.24
N ARG A 87 1.98 -29.40 15.10
CA ARG A 87 1.38 -28.22 15.71
C ARG A 87 2.34 -27.05 15.66
N LEU A 88 1.77 -25.86 15.50
CA LEU A 88 2.50 -24.60 15.57
C LEU A 88 1.97 -23.80 16.74
N TYR A 89 2.74 -23.80 17.82
CA TYR A 89 2.44 -23.07 19.04
C TYR A 89 2.87 -21.61 18.93
N PHE A 90 2.08 -20.70 19.51
CA PHE A 90 2.40 -19.29 19.68
C PHE A 90 2.11 -18.84 21.13
N PRO A 91 2.84 -17.87 21.69
CA PRO A 91 2.51 -17.28 22.99
C PRO A 91 1.29 -16.35 22.88
N THR A 92 0.70 -16.01 24.02
CA THR A 92 -0.19 -14.85 24.11
C THR A 92 0.58 -13.59 23.71
N THR A 93 0.07 -12.88 22.72
CA THR A 93 0.52 -11.55 22.31
C THR A 93 -0.67 -10.59 22.23
N THR A 94 -0.42 -9.29 22.29
CA THR A 94 -1.42 -8.24 22.03
C THR A 94 -2.10 -8.46 20.68
N VAL A 95 -1.33 -8.89 19.68
CA VAL A 95 -1.82 -9.25 18.33
C VAL A 95 -2.82 -10.41 18.38
N SER A 96 -2.52 -11.47 19.14
CA SER A 96 -3.42 -12.61 19.28
C SER A 96 -4.73 -12.27 19.99
N GLU A 97 -4.74 -11.24 20.84
CA GLU A 97 -5.93 -10.80 21.58
C GLU A 97 -6.86 -9.91 20.74
N LEU A 98 -6.35 -9.31 19.65
CA LEU A 98 -7.14 -8.56 18.69
C LEU A 98 -7.75 -9.42 17.58
N ALA A 99 -7.26 -10.64 17.41
CA ALA A 99 -7.72 -11.55 16.36
C ALA A 99 -9.16 -12.01 16.62
N SER A 100 -9.97 -12.03 15.57
CA SER A 100 -11.37 -12.47 15.61
C SER A 100 -11.59 -13.72 14.74
N GLU A 101 -12.67 -14.45 15.02
CA GLU A 101 -13.07 -15.61 14.19
C GLU A 101 -13.38 -15.13 12.77
N GLY A 102 -12.79 -15.78 11.77
CA GLY A 102 -12.90 -15.40 10.37
C GLY A 102 -11.79 -14.48 9.85
N ASP A 103 -10.98 -13.87 10.73
CA ASP A 103 -9.80 -13.11 10.31
C ASP A 103 -8.84 -14.01 9.53
N MET A 104 -8.07 -13.39 8.63
CA MET A 104 -7.04 -14.11 7.88
C MET A 104 -5.73 -14.04 8.64
N VAL A 105 -5.03 -15.17 8.75
CA VAL A 105 -3.65 -15.23 9.24
C VAL A 105 -2.72 -15.69 8.12
N PHE A 106 -1.64 -14.94 7.95
CA PHE A 106 -0.52 -15.23 7.07
C PHE A 106 0.71 -15.54 7.93
N ILE A 107 1.30 -16.71 7.74
CA ILE A 107 2.47 -17.19 8.46
C ILE A 107 3.60 -17.28 7.44
N ALA A 108 4.41 -16.24 7.38
CA ALA A 108 5.50 -16.11 6.41
C ALA A 108 6.86 -16.45 7.05
N THR A 109 7.73 -17.10 6.29
CA THR A 109 9.12 -17.34 6.67
C THR A 109 10.03 -16.35 5.98
N CYS A 110 10.90 -15.69 6.76
CA CYS A 110 11.91 -14.77 6.24
C CYS A 110 13.15 -15.53 5.74
N PRO A 111 14.01 -14.93 4.89
CA PRO A 111 15.25 -15.56 4.43
C PRO A 111 16.25 -15.90 5.55
N ASP A 112 16.23 -15.14 6.64
CA ASP A 112 17.08 -15.35 7.83
C ASP A 112 16.54 -16.44 8.78
N HIS A 113 15.52 -17.19 8.35
CA HIS A 113 14.81 -18.22 9.11
C HIS A 113 13.95 -17.73 10.29
N SER A 114 13.82 -16.42 10.48
CA SER A 114 12.78 -15.84 11.34
C SER A 114 11.40 -15.97 10.67
N MET A 115 10.34 -15.64 11.42
CA MET A 115 8.97 -15.73 10.93
C MET A 115 8.21 -14.42 11.14
N MET A 116 7.16 -14.24 10.35
CA MET A 116 6.20 -13.16 10.47
C MET A 116 4.79 -13.73 10.47
N VAL A 117 4.01 -13.38 11.49
CA VAL A 117 2.58 -13.74 11.58
C VAL A 117 1.77 -12.47 11.40
N ILE A 118 1.02 -12.38 10.31
CA ILE A 118 0.21 -11.21 9.97
C ILE A 118 -1.25 -11.60 10.06
N ILE A 119 -2.03 -10.87 10.86
CA ILE A 119 -3.47 -11.08 11.03
C ILE A 119 -4.19 -9.85 10.48
N THR A 120 -5.19 -10.08 9.63
CA THR A 120 -6.03 -9.03 9.03
C THR A 120 -7.51 -9.30 9.25
N PRO A 121 -8.33 -8.27 9.51
CA PRO A 121 -9.78 -8.40 9.55
C PRO A 121 -10.34 -9.01 8.28
N ALA A 122 -11.35 -9.86 8.45
CA ALA A 122 -12.02 -10.51 7.34
C ALA A 122 -12.56 -9.50 6.31
N HIS A 123 -12.33 -9.77 5.03
CA HIS A 123 -12.81 -8.99 3.88
C HIS A 123 -12.32 -7.54 3.81
N SER A 124 -11.26 -7.21 4.56
CA SER A 124 -10.65 -5.88 4.56
C SER A 124 -9.79 -5.62 3.31
N THR A 125 -9.49 -4.35 3.06
CA THR A 125 -8.56 -3.95 1.98
C THR A 125 -7.16 -4.54 2.20
N ILE A 126 -6.69 -4.55 3.45
CA ILE A 126 -5.36 -5.09 3.78
C ILE A 126 -5.31 -6.62 3.61
N GLU A 127 -6.40 -7.35 3.91
CA GLU A 127 -6.49 -8.79 3.59
C GLU A 127 -6.28 -9.02 2.09
N ASN A 128 -7.01 -8.29 1.24
CA ASN A 128 -6.91 -8.42 -0.21
C ASN A 128 -5.50 -8.09 -0.71
N GLN A 129 -4.90 -7.02 -0.19
CA GLN A 129 -3.53 -6.62 -0.54
C GLN A 129 -2.52 -7.73 -0.20
N ILE A 130 -2.52 -8.25 1.02
CA ILE A 130 -1.56 -9.29 1.43
C ILE A 130 -1.84 -10.62 0.70
N ALA A 131 -3.12 -10.95 0.47
CA ALA A 131 -3.49 -12.10 -0.33
C ALA A 131 -3.01 -11.99 -1.80
N TRP A 132 -3.07 -10.80 -2.39
CA TRP A 132 -2.51 -10.53 -3.71
C TRP A 132 -0.99 -10.60 -3.71
N LEU A 133 -0.33 -10.00 -2.70
CA LEU A 133 1.13 -10.02 -2.53
C LEU A 133 1.68 -11.44 -2.51
N PHE A 134 1.03 -12.34 -1.77
CA PHE A 134 1.38 -13.75 -1.75
C PHE A 134 0.74 -14.54 -2.90
N GLY A 135 -0.12 -13.92 -3.71
CA GLY A 135 -0.87 -14.51 -4.81
C GLY A 135 -1.66 -15.75 -4.41
N VAL A 136 -2.46 -15.62 -3.34
CA VAL A 136 -3.42 -16.60 -2.79
C VAL A 136 -4.87 -16.10 -2.86
N GLN A 137 -5.10 -14.99 -3.58
CA GLN A 137 -6.39 -14.28 -3.70
C GLN A 137 -7.60 -15.12 -4.13
N ASN A 138 -7.40 -16.18 -4.92
CA ASN A 138 -8.48 -17.03 -5.43
C ASN A 138 -8.76 -18.24 -4.53
N GLN A 139 -8.08 -18.35 -3.39
CA GLN A 139 -8.02 -19.57 -2.58
C GLN A 139 -8.30 -19.29 -1.09
N LEU A 140 -8.84 -18.11 -0.78
CA LEU A 140 -9.09 -17.61 0.58
C LEU A 140 -10.15 -18.41 1.38
N GLU A 141 -10.85 -19.35 0.73
CA GLU A 141 -11.82 -20.27 1.35
C GLU A 141 -11.20 -21.62 1.74
N LEU A 142 -9.95 -21.90 1.37
CA LEU A 142 -9.27 -23.16 1.72
C LEU A 142 -8.70 -23.11 3.15
N ALA A 143 -8.75 -24.26 3.84
CA ALA A 143 -8.43 -24.34 5.26
C ALA A 143 -6.94 -24.10 5.59
N PHE A 144 -6.02 -24.32 4.64
CA PHE A 144 -4.59 -24.03 4.75
C PHE A 144 -3.89 -24.19 3.40
N GLU A 145 -3.16 -23.17 2.93
CA GLU A 145 -2.37 -23.24 1.68
C GLU A 145 -0.93 -22.81 1.88
N ILE A 146 0.00 -23.35 1.07
CA ILE A 146 1.41 -22.97 1.05
C ILE A 146 1.86 -22.57 -0.32
N LYS A 147 2.55 -21.43 -0.38
CA LYS A 147 3.26 -20.98 -1.56
C LYS A 147 4.73 -20.78 -1.26
N LYS A 148 5.59 -21.42 -2.07
CA LYS A 148 7.02 -21.10 -2.11
C LYS A 148 7.21 -19.92 -3.05
N ILE A 149 7.95 -18.91 -2.58
CA ILE A 149 8.24 -17.73 -3.39
C ILE A 149 9.47 -18.09 -4.24
N GLN A 150 9.26 -18.30 -5.54
CA GLN A 150 10.35 -18.57 -6.49
C GLN A 150 10.69 -17.28 -7.25
N PRO A 151 11.99 -16.98 -7.45
CA PRO A 151 12.38 -15.89 -8.33
C PRO A 151 12.10 -16.28 -9.80
N GLY A 152 11.12 -15.65 -10.47
CA GLY A 152 11.06 -15.64 -11.94
C GLY A 152 9.70 -15.84 -12.64
N VAL A 153 8.54 -15.77 -11.99
CA VAL A 153 7.22 -15.96 -12.62
C VAL A 153 6.18 -14.91 -12.22
N SER A 154 6.15 -13.73 -12.88
CA SER A 154 4.95 -12.93 -13.24
C SER A 154 5.27 -11.42 -13.35
N GLY A 155 4.63 -10.76 -14.33
CA GLY A 155 4.72 -9.32 -14.60
C GLY A 155 3.84 -8.48 -13.67
N GLU A 156 4.01 -8.65 -12.37
CA GLU A 156 3.32 -7.87 -11.34
C GLU A 156 3.90 -6.44 -11.25
N THR A 157 3.04 -5.46 -10.93
CA THR A 157 3.46 -4.06 -10.81
C THR A 157 4.37 -3.90 -9.59
N GLU A 158 5.65 -3.57 -9.81
CA GLU A 158 6.64 -3.39 -8.74
C GLU A 158 6.17 -2.39 -7.68
N PHE A 159 5.54 -1.30 -8.13
CA PHE A 159 4.83 -0.34 -7.29
C PHE A 159 3.89 -0.98 -6.26
N ALA A 160 3.02 -1.90 -6.68
CA ALA A 160 2.02 -2.52 -5.80
C ALA A 160 2.69 -3.42 -4.74
N VAL A 161 3.70 -4.20 -5.15
CA VAL A 161 4.48 -5.02 -4.21
C VAL A 161 5.14 -4.14 -3.16
N ARG A 162 5.81 -3.07 -3.59
CA ARG A 162 6.49 -2.14 -2.70
C ARG A 162 5.51 -1.45 -1.74
N TYR A 163 4.38 -0.97 -2.25
CA TYR A 163 3.31 -0.37 -1.44
C TYR A 163 2.88 -1.30 -0.29
N ILE A 164 2.62 -2.57 -0.60
CA ILE A 164 2.12 -3.52 0.39
C ILE A 164 3.22 -3.89 1.40
N LEU A 165 4.47 -4.07 0.94
CA LEU A 165 5.60 -4.31 1.85
C LEU A 165 5.79 -3.15 2.83
N GLU A 166 5.64 -1.91 2.39
CA GLU A 166 5.73 -0.73 3.26
C GLU A 166 4.61 -0.67 4.30
N GLU A 167 3.39 -1.06 3.94
CA GLU A 167 2.28 -1.19 4.90
C GLU A 167 2.54 -2.32 5.93
N LEU A 168 3.35 -3.33 5.58
CA LEU A 168 3.85 -4.34 6.55
C LEU A 168 5.00 -3.82 7.42
N GLY A 169 5.46 -2.58 7.21
CA GLY A 169 6.64 -2.02 7.86
C GLY A 169 7.96 -2.58 7.34
N LEU A 170 7.96 -3.15 6.13
CA LEU A 170 9.16 -3.62 5.44
C LEU A 170 9.61 -2.56 4.44
N GLU A 171 10.87 -2.14 4.55
CA GLU A 171 11.50 -1.22 3.61
C GLU A 171 12.45 -2.03 2.72
N PRO A 172 12.07 -2.40 1.49
CA PRO A 172 12.97 -3.15 0.62
C PRO A 172 14.18 -2.29 0.21
N GLU A 173 15.32 -2.96 0.01
CA GLU A 173 16.53 -2.26 -0.43
C GLU A 173 16.35 -1.68 -1.84
N GLU A 174 16.71 -0.40 -2.00
CA GLU A 174 16.69 0.25 -3.30
C GLU A 174 18.03 0.10 -4.01
N PRO A 175 18.03 -0.21 -5.32
CA PRO A 175 19.25 -0.25 -6.10
C PRO A 175 19.90 1.14 -6.19
N GLU A 176 21.23 1.19 -6.25
CA GLU A 176 21.97 2.43 -6.44
C GLU A 176 21.58 3.09 -7.78
N THR A 177 21.02 4.30 -7.70
CA THR A 177 20.74 5.12 -8.89
C THR A 177 21.87 6.13 -9.09
N GLY A 178 22.45 6.18 -10.30
CA GLY A 178 23.53 7.12 -10.64
C GLY A 178 23.13 8.60 -10.66
N HIS A 179 21.87 8.94 -10.38
CA HIS A 179 21.34 10.31 -10.38
C HIS A 179 21.37 10.98 -9.01
N PHE A 180 21.79 10.28 -7.95
CA PHE A 180 21.81 10.86 -6.62
C PHE A 180 22.80 12.04 -6.50
N ASP A 181 24.00 11.90 -7.06
CA ASP A 181 25.00 12.98 -7.04
C ASP A 181 24.56 14.19 -7.86
N GLU A 182 23.92 13.94 -9.01
CA GLU A 182 23.31 14.98 -9.85
C GLU A 182 22.22 15.74 -9.07
N MET A 183 21.38 15.02 -8.32
CA MET A 183 20.33 15.60 -7.49
C MET A 183 20.90 16.46 -6.34
N LEU A 184 21.92 15.97 -5.64
CA LEU A 184 22.57 16.72 -4.56
C LEU A 184 23.23 18.00 -5.09
N ALA A 185 23.90 17.92 -6.23
CA ALA A 185 24.52 19.08 -6.88
C ALA A 185 23.47 20.09 -7.36
N ARG A 186 22.31 19.63 -7.86
CA ARG A 186 21.25 20.51 -8.36
C ARG A 186 20.54 21.29 -7.25
N PHE A 187 20.45 20.74 -6.04
CA PHE A 187 19.68 21.33 -4.94
C PHE A 187 20.54 21.78 -3.76
N ASP A 188 21.86 21.84 -3.92
CA ASP A 188 22.82 22.26 -2.89
C ASP A 188 22.63 21.53 -1.55
N GLY A 189 22.27 20.24 -1.60
CA GLY A 189 22.00 19.42 -0.42
C GLY A 189 20.71 19.76 0.35
N VAL A 190 19.88 20.69 -0.14
CA VAL A 190 18.60 21.07 0.47
C VAL A 190 17.44 20.45 -0.30
N LEU A 191 16.48 19.86 0.42
CA LEU A 191 15.30 19.27 -0.23
C LEU A 191 14.41 20.38 -0.84
N PRO A 192 14.17 20.39 -2.16
CA PRO A 192 13.34 21.40 -2.80
C PRO A 192 11.84 21.15 -2.54
N THR A 193 11.01 22.10 -2.98
CA THR A 193 9.54 21.95 -2.96
C THR A 193 9.11 20.71 -3.74
N THR A 194 7.97 20.10 -3.38
CA THR A 194 7.47 18.89 -4.05
C THR A 194 7.32 19.09 -5.55
N ARG A 195 6.88 20.28 -6.01
CA ARG A 195 6.72 20.56 -7.44
C ARG A 195 8.05 20.50 -8.22
N VAL A 196 9.08 21.15 -7.71
CA VAL A 196 10.43 21.14 -8.31
C VAL A 196 11.03 19.74 -8.26
N PHE A 197 10.77 19.00 -7.19
CA PHE A 197 11.22 17.63 -7.05
C PHE A 197 10.53 16.67 -8.02
N SER A 198 9.21 16.78 -8.19
CA SER A 198 8.45 16.02 -9.18
C SER A 198 8.92 16.30 -10.60
N GLU A 199 9.17 17.58 -10.94
CA GLU A 199 9.74 17.95 -12.25
C GLU A 199 11.12 17.33 -12.48
N PHE A 200 11.99 17.34 -11.46
CA PHE A 200 13.30 16.69 -11.54
C PHE A 200 13.15 15.18 -11.76
N ALA A 201 12.31 14.49 -10.98
CA ALA A 201 12.08 13.06 -11.13
C ALA A 201 11.65 12.70 -12.56
N ARG A 202 10.69 13.44 -13.13
CA ARG A 202 10.27 13.27 -14.53
C ARG A 202 11.41 13.47 -15.51
N SER A 203 12.25 14.49 -15.32
CA SER A 203 13.38 14.79 -16.21
C SER A 203 14.45 13.68 -16.27
N THR A 204 14.50 12.79 -15.27
CA THR A 204 15.41 11.63 -15.25
C THR A 204 14.90 10.44 -16.09
N LEU A 205 13.64 10.46 -16.53
CA LEU A 205 13.00 9.41 -17.32
C LEU A 205 12.64 9.94 -18.71
N LYS A 206 13.62 9.93 -19.63
CA LYS A 206 13.48 10.55 -20.96
C LYS A 206 12.65 9.70 -21.93
N GLU A 207 12.58 8.41 -21.67
CA GLU A 207 11.87 7.40 -22.44
C GLU A 207 10.38 7.29 -22.09
N VAL A 208 9.95 7.95 -21.01
CA VAL A 208 8.57 7.88 -20.51
C VAL A 208 7.74 9.03 -21.07
N SER A 209 6.64 8.72 -21.75
CA SER A 209 5.76 9.70 -22.40
C SER A 209 4.32 9.56 -21.92
N ALA A 210 3.82 10.56 -21.20
CA ALA A 210 2.41 10.60 -20.78
C ALA A 210 1.44 10.81 -21.95
N LYS A 211 1.93 11.24 -23.12
CA LYS A 211 1.14 11.33 -24.36
C LYS A 211 0.82 9.96 -24.95
N GLU A 212 1.78 9.03 -24.86
CA GLU A 212 1.67 7.69 -25.44
C GLU A 212 0.98 6.73 -24.48
N ASP A 213 1.38 6.75 -23.21
CA ASP A 213 0.79 5.91 -22.16
C ASP A 213 0.77 6.67 -20.81
N PRO A 214 -0.35 7.34 -20.48
CA PRO A 214 -0.47 8.12 -19.25
C PRO A 214 -0.44 7.24 -17.98
N ASP A 215 -0.97 6.02 -18.05
CA ASP A 215 -0.98 5.06 -16.93
C ASP A 215 0.45 4.64 -16.57
N LEU A 216 1.24 4.23 -17.57
CA LEU A 216 2.65 3.86 -17.39
C LEU A 216 3.49 5.05 -16.95
N ALA A 217 3.27 6.22 -17.54
CA ALA A 217 4.05 7.41 -17.22
C ALA A 217 3.88 7.81 -15.76
N LEU A 218 2.63 7.85 -15.27
CA LEU A 218 2.34 8.22 -13.89
C LEU A 218 3.00 7.27 -12.88
N ILE A 219 2.89 5.95 -13.09
CA ILE A 219 3.52 4.96 -12.21
C ILE A 219 5.05 5.14 -12.22
N SER A 220 5.65 5.25 -13.40
CA SER A 220 7.10 5.40 -13.54
C SER A 220 7.62 6.66 -12.84
N TRP A 221 6.90 7.78 -12.96
CA TRP A 221 7.25 9.02 -12.30
C TRP A 221 7.12 8.94 -10.78
N MET A 222 6.07 8.28 -10.26
CA MET A 222 5.89 8.06 -8.83
C MET A 222 6.97 7.16 -8.25
N GLU A 223 7.29 6.03 -8.90
CA GLU A 223 8.37 5.13 -8.47
C GLU A 223 9.73 5.84 -8.46
N ARG A 224 10.01 6.62 -9.52
CA ARG A 224 11.26 7.38 -9.62
C ARG A 224 11.36 8.47 -8.55
N GLU A 225 10.29 9.20 -8.31
CA GLU A 225 10.27 10.24 -7.29
C GLU A 225 10.46 9.65 -5.89
N GLU A 226 9.78 8.55 -5.58
CA GLU A 226 9.91 7.87 -4.28
C GLU A 226 11.35 7.39 -4.05
N ALA A 227 11.97 6.76 -5.04
CA ALA A 227 13.36 6.29 -4.93
C ALA A 227 14.37 7.44 -4.71
N LEU A 228 14.22 8.52 -5.48
CA LEU A 228 15.04 9.72 -5.29
C LEU A 228 14.81 10.33 -3.90
N PHE A 229 13.55 10.39 -3.45
CA PHE A 229 13.19 10.99 -2.17
C PHE A 229 13.73 10.20 -1.00
N ARG A 230 13.58 8.87 -0.98
CA ARG A 230 14.12 8.00 0.08
C ARG A 230 15.62 8.17 0.23
N ARG A 231 16.34 8.24 -0.89
CA ARG A 231 17.78 8.45 -0.87
C ARG A 231 18.16 9.82 -0.32
N PHE A 232 17.46 10.88 -0.74
CA PHE A 232 17.67 12.23 -0.20
C PHE A 232 17.32 12.31 1.29
N GLU A 233 16.22 11.69 1.70
CA GLU A 233 15.78 11.65 3.08
C GLU A 233 16.80 10.93 3.96
N ARG A 234 17.33 9.79 3.52
CA ARG A 234 18.41 9.09 4.23
C ARG A 234 19.63 9.98 4.42
N TYR A 235 20.06 10.69 3.38
CA TYR A 235 21.17 11.65 3.48
C TYR A 235 20.91 12.74 4.53
N LEU A 236 19.72 13.35 4.54
CA LEU A 236 19.36 14.38 5.52
C LEU A 236 19.25 13.83 6.95
N VAL A 237 18.69 12.64 7.10
CA VAL A 237 18.50 11.99 8.40
C VAL A 237 19.84 11.54 8.98
N GLU A 238 20.72 10.96 8.15
CA GLU A 238 22.08 10.59 8.56
C GLU A 238 22.89 11.80 9.06
N ASP A 239 22.82 12.92 8.34
CA ASP A 239 23.52 14.14 8.73
C ASP A 239 23.01 14.67 10.08
N ARG A 240 21.69 14.76 10.24
CA ARG A 240 21.07 15.18 11.51
C ARG A 240 21.36 14.22 12.67
N LEU A 241 21.41 12.91 12.41
CA LEU A 241 21.75 11.92 13.42
C LEU A 241 23.20 12.06 13.91
N LYS A 242 24.13 12.43 13.02
CA LYS A 242 25.54 12.69 13.38
C LYS A 242 25.70 13.92 14.28
N GLU A 243 24.86 14.94 14.10
CA GLU A 243 24.83 16.11 15.00
C GLU A 243 24.39 15.74 16.43
N GLY A 244 23.61 14.67 16.57
CA GLY A 244 23.10 14.18 17.84
C GLY A 244 21.92 14.98 18.41
N PHE A 245 21.26 14.39 19.41
CA PHE A 245 20.16 15.00 20.16
C PHE A 245 20.60 15.22 21.61
N VAL A 246 21.32 16.32 21.85
CA VAL A 246 21.90 16.65 23.17
C VAL A 246 21.66 18.13 23.47
N ASN A 247 21.15 18.41 24.66
CA ASN A 247 20.99 19.74 25.25
C ASN A 247 21.92 19.91 26.46
N ALA A 248 21.95 21.11 27.05
CA ALA A 248 22.77 21.42 28.22
C ALA A 248 22.51 20.49 29.43
N ASP A 249 21.29 19.93 29.54
CA ASP A 249 20.86 19.07 30.65
C ASP A 249 20.90 17.55 30.33
N GLY A 250 21.44 17.16 29.17
CA GLY A 250 21.53 15.76 28.74
C GLY A 250 20.85 15.47 27.40
N ALA A 251 20.31 14.26 27.23
CA ALA A 251 19.69 13.85 25.96
C ALA A 251 18.45 14.69 25.62
N ASP A 252 18.39 15.23 24.40
CA ASP A 252 17.26 16.02 23.88
C ASP A 252 16.16 15.10 23.32
N VAL A 253 15.43 14.44 24.22
CA VAL A 253 14.34 13.53 23.84
C VAL A 253 13.24 14.26 23.05
N ASP A 254 12.90 15.50 23.45
CA ASP A 254 11.87 16.29 22.79
C ASP A 254 12.28 16.71 21.37
N GLY A 255 13.55 17.09 21.18
CA GLY A 255 14.09 17.37 19.86
C GLY A 255 14.08 16.15 18.94
N PHE A 256 14.40 14.97 19.47
CA PHE A 256 14.29 13.71 18.73
C PHE A 256 12.85 13.41 18.30
N LEU A 257 11.88 13.52 19.22
CA LEU A 257 10.46 13.27 18.93
C LEU A 257 9.92 14.25 17.89
N LYS A 258 10.25 15.55 18.00
CA LYS A 258 9.86 16.58 17.02
C LYS A 258 10.46 16.31 15.64
N PHE A 259 11.74 15.92 15.59
CA PHE A 259 12.39 15.57 14.34
C PHE A 259 11.74 14.34 13.69
N SER A 260 11.53 13.26 14.44
CA SER A 260 10.87 12.05 13.96
C SER A 260 9.47 12.36 13.41
N LEU A 261 8.67 13.14 14.13
CA LEU A 261 7.34 13.55 13.68
C LEU A 261 7.41 14.44 12.41
N SER A 262 8.39 15.34 12.33
CA SER A 262 8.60 16.16 11.13
C SER A 262 8.95 15.31 9.90
N VAL A 263 9.75 14.26 10.05
CA VAL A 263 10.10 13.33 8.96
C VAL A 263 8.84 12.59 8.49
N GLN A 264 8.09 12.00 9.42
CA GLN A 264 6.85 11.27 9.09
C GLN A 264 5.79 12.16 8.42
N ASN A 265 5.56 13.38 8.92
CA ASN A 265 4.61 14.31 8.33
C ASN A 265 5.04 14.77 6.93
N ARG A 266 6.36 14.92 6.71
CA ARG A 266 6.91 15.24 5.40
C ARG A 266 6.62 14.15 4.38
N ARG A 267 6.83 12.88 4.73
CA ARG A 267 6.47 11.72 3.88
C ARG A 267 5.00 11.79 3.48
N LYS A 268 4.09 11.90 4.46
CA LYS A 268 2.63 11.95 4.24
C LYS A 268 2.21 13.11 3.34
N SER A 269 2.74 14.32 3.57
CA SER A 269 2.39 15.49 2.77
C SER A 269 2.95 15.42 1.35
N ARG A 270 4.14 14.84 1.16
CA ARG A 270 4.80 14.78 -0.15
C ARG A 270 4.08 13.86 -1.11
N VAL A 271 3.72 12.64 -0.68
CA VAL A 271 3.13 11.64 -1.59
C VAL A 271 1.85 12.14 -2.24
N GLY A 272 0.96 12.79 -1.48
CA GLY A 272 -0.26 13.39 -2.03
C GLY A 272 0.02 14.51 -3.03
N LEU A 273 0.90 15.44 -2.68
CA LEU A 273 1.27 16.56 -3.55
C LEU A 273 2.01 16.10 -4.82
N ALA A 274 2.86 15.08 -4.71
CA ALA A 274 3.58 14.49 -5.83
C ALA A 274 2.60 13.86 -6.82
N LEU A 275 1.63 13.08 -6.32
CA LEU A 275 0.58 12.49 -7.14
C LEU A 275 -0.20 13.56 -7.92
N GLU A 276 -0.65 14.62 -7.24
CA GLU A 276 -1.32 15.74 -7.93
C GLU A 276 -0.42 16.43 -8.97
N ASN A 277 0.86 16.66 -8.65
CA ASN A 277 1.79 17.30 -9.59
C ASN A 277 2.02 16.45 -10.85
N HIS A 278 2.04 15.13 -10.72
CA HIS A 278 2.18 14.23 -11.87
C HIS A 278 0.89 14.11 -12.66
N LEU A 279 -0.28 14.04 -12.01
CA LEU A 279 -1.58 14.08 -12.69
C LEU A 279 -1.75 15.37 -13.51
N GLU A 280 -1.41 16.53 -12.92
CA GLU A 280 -1.44 17.83 -13.60
C GLU A 280 -0.56 17.83 -14.87
N GLU A 281 0.65 17.27 -14.77
CA GLU A 281 1.54 17.11 -15.93
C GLU A 281 0.95 16.16 -16.98
N VAL A 282 0.35 15.03 -16.58
CA VAL A 282 -0.31 14.11 -17.52
C VAL A 282 -1.40 14.84 -18.30
N PHE A 283 -2.28 15.59 -17.62
CA PHE A 283 -3.35 16.34 -18.27
C PHE A 283 -2.81 17.41 -19.22
N HIS A 284 -1.78 18.14 -18.80
CA HIS A 284 -1.11 19.13 -19.65
C HIS A 284 -0.53 18.49 -20.91
N GLN A 285 0.18 17.36 -20.80
CA GLN A 285 0.75 16.67 -21.96
C GLN A 285 -0.33 16.08 -22.87
N GLN A 286 -1.45 15.63 -22.30
CA GLN A 286 -2.60 15.12 -23.03
C GLN A 286 -3.45 16.22 -23.68
N GLY A 287 -3.16 17.50 -23.39
CA GLY A 287 -3.88 18.65 -23.95
C GLY A 287 -5.28 18.83 -23.36
N VAL A 288 -5.51 18.40 -22.13
CA VAL A 288 -6.80 18.48 -21.44
C VAL A 288 -6.90 19.78 -20.64
N HIS A 289 -7.97 20.54 -20.86
CA HIS A 289 -8.27 21.76 -20.12
C HIS A 289 -8.74 21.41 -18.71
N HIS A 290 -8.12 22.04 -17.71
CA HIS A 290 -8.46 21.79 -16.31
C HIS A 290 -8.14 22.98 -15.41
N ALA A 291 -8.77 22.99 -14.23
CA ALA A 291 -8.43 23.86 -13.11
C ALA A 291 -8.06 23.02 -11.89
N ARG A 292 -6.86 23.26 -11.34
CA ARG A 292 -6.38 22.58 -10.12
C ARG A 292 -6.77 23.35 -8.86
N GLY A 293 -7.33 22.65 -7.86
CA GLY A 293 -7.64 23.20 -6.53
C GLY A 293 -8.58 24.40 -6.54
N ALA A 294 -9.48 24.46 -7.53
CA ALA A 294 -10.39 25.58 -7.73
C ALA A 294 -11.54 25.56 -6.71
N MET A 295 -12.00 26.73 -6.28
CA MET A 295 -13.02 26.85 -5.24
C MET A 295 -14.42 26.70 -5.82
N THR A 296 -15.15 25.69 -5.35
CA THR A 296 -16.57 25.45 -5.66
C THR A 296 -17.47 25.98 -4.54
N GLU A 297 -18.67 25.41 -4.38
CA GLU A 297 -19.57 25.72 -3.27
C GLU A 297 -18.93 25.39 -1.92
N ASN A 298 -19.40 26.08 -0.86
CA ASN A 298 -19.02 25.81 0.53
C ASN A 298 -17.51 25.85 0.84
N ARG A 299 -16.72 26.54 0.00
CA ARG A 299 -15.25 26.59 0.06
C ARG A 299 -14.58 25.23 -0.14
N SER A 300 -15.30 24.25 -0.68
CA SER A 300 -14.73 22.99 -1.15
C SER A 300 -13.76 23.26 -2.30
N LYS A 301 -12.74 22.41 -2.40
CA LYS A 301 -11.68 22.53 -3.41
C LYS A 301 -11.38 21.15 -3.98
N PRO A 302 -12.14 20.69 -4.98
CA PRO A 302 -11.76 19.51 -5.73
C PRO A 302 -10.35 19.67 -6.29
N ASP A 303 -9.61 18.56 -6.29
CA ASP A 303 -8.22 18.54 -6.75
C ASP A 303 -8.14 18.97 -8.22
N PHE A 304 -9.04 18.45 -9.07
CA PHE A 304 -9.19 18.85 -10.48
C PHE A 304 -10.64 19.03 -10.91
N LEU A 305 -10.90 20.09 -11.67
CA LEU A 305 -12.16 20.35 -12.39
C LEU A 305 -11.89 20.49 -13.88
N PHE A 306 -12.79 19.93 -14.68
CA PHE A 306 -12.73 19.92 -16.14
C PHE A 306 -14.05 20.45 -16.73
N PRO A 307 -14.01 21.32 -17.76
CA PRO A 307 -12.81 21.89 -18.39
C PRO A 307 -12.15 23.00 -17.56
N GLY A 308 -12.88 23.58 -16.60
CA GLY A 308 -12.36 24.67 -15.79
C GLY A 308 -13.38 25.23 -14.81
N ILE A 309 -12.92 26.19 -14.00
CA ILE A 309 -13.73 26.82 -12.97
C ILE A 309 -14.73 27.83 -13.53
N SER A 310 -14.43 28.44 -14.68
CA SER A 310 -15.32 29.40 -15.34
C SER A 310 -16.60 28.71 -15.81
N GLU A 311 -16.44 27.56 -16.47
CA GLU A 311 -17.53 26.70 -16.95
C GLU A 311 -18.30 26.09 -15.77
N TYR A 312 -17.59 25.74 -14.70
CA TYR A 312 -18.20 25.28 -13.46
C TYR A 312 -19.09 26.33 -12.78
N HIS A 313 -18.81 27.63 -12.91
CA HIS A 313 -19.67 28.68 -12.35
C HIS A 313 -20.72 29.21 -13.34
N ASP A 314 -20.57 28.90 -14.63
CA ASP A 314 -21.56 29.24 -15.64
C ASP A 314 -22.79 28.31 -15.55
N VAL A 315 -23.88 28.88 -15.05
CA VAL A 315 -25.18 28.18 -14.89
C VAL A 315 -25.75 27.71 -16.23
N SER A 316 -25.39 28.37 -17.34
CA SER A 316 -25.82 27.97 -18.69
C SER A 316 -24.99 26.83 -19.27
N PHE A 317 -23.80 26.57 -18.71
CA PHE A 317 -22.94 25.48 -19.15
C PHE A 317 -23.55 24.12 -18.81
N PRO A 318 -23.63 23.17 -19.76
CA PRO A 318 -24.26 21.88 -19.53
C PRO A 318 -23.56 21.06 -18.44
N HIS A 319 -24.33 20.59 -17.45
CA HIS A 319 -23.79 19.81 -16.34
C HIS A 319 -23.13 18.50 -16.79
N GLY A 320 -23.61 17.90 -17.88
CA GLY A 320 -23.06 16.66 -18.44
C GLY A 320 -21.66 16.78 -19.04
N LEU A 321 -21.18 18.01 -19.26
CA LEU A 321 -19.82 18.29 -19.76
C LEU A 321 -18.85 18.61 -18.61
N LEU A 322 -19.35 18.83 -17.39
CA LEU A 322 -18.51 19.04 -16.21
C LEU A 322 -18.00 17.70 -15.68
N THR A 323 -16.72 17.66 -15.36
CA THR A 323 -16.08 16.49 -14.72
C THR A 323 -15.21 16.94 -13.57
N MET A 324 -15.12 16.12 -12.53
CA MET A 324 -14.19 16.32 -11.42
C MET A 324 -13.38 15.07 -11.16
N LEU A 325 -12.16 15.26 -10.69
CA LEU A 325 -11.29 14.20 -10.22
C LEU A 325 -10.71 14.62 -8.86
N GLY A 326 -11.11 13.92 -7.81
CA GLY A 326 -10.37 13.91 -6.55
C GLY A 326 -9.15 13.01 -6.68
N SER A 327 -8.10 13.29 -5.91
CA SER A 327 -6.88 12.49 -5.87
C SER A 327 -6.56 12.12 -4.42
N LYS A 328 -6.34 10.83 -4.16
CA LYS A 328 -5.86 10.33 -2.88
C LYS A 328 -4.83 9.25 -3.14
N SER A 329 -3.61 9.43 -2.65
CA SER A 329 -2.57 8.38 -2.76
C SER A 329 -3.01 7.07 -2.09
N THR A 330 -3.78 7.20 -1.01
CA THR A 330 -4.40 6.11 -0.25
C THR A 330 -5.84 6.49 0.05
N CYS A 331 -6.80 5.65 -0.34
CA CYS A 331 -8.23 5.87 -0.18
C CYS A 331 -8.67 5.65 1.26
N LYS A 332 -8.34 4.50 1.88
CA LYS A 332 -8.81 4.09 3.24
C LYS A 332 -10.21 4.63 3.55
N ASP A 333 -10.46 5.43 4.59
CA ASP A 333 -11.78 6.10 4.78
C ASP A 333 -11.86 7.51 4.16
N ARG A 334 -10.73 8.03 3.69
CA ARG A 334 -10.57 9.39 3.16
C ARG A 334 -11.24 9.64 1.81
N TRP A 335 -11.65 8.60 1.08
CA TRP A 335 -12.40 8.75 -0.18
C TRP A 335 -13.73 9.50 0.00
N ARG A 336 -14.36 9.38 1.17
CA ARG A 336 -15.65 10.03 1.46
C ARG A 336 -15.55 11.56 1.43
N GLN A 337 -14.34 12.10 1.62
CA GLN A 337 -14.08 13.54 1.59
C GLN A 337 -14.32 14.17 0.22
N VAL A 338 -14.30 13.37 -0.86
CA VAL A 338 -14.54 13.84 -2.25
C VAL A 338 -16.03 13.98 -2.56
N LEU A 339 -16.91 13.27 -1.84
CA LEU A 339 -18.35 13.27 -2.10
C LEU A 339 -19.04 14.64 -1.98
N PRO A 340 -18.74 15.49 -0.98
CA PRO A 340 -19.35 16.81 -0.83
C PRO A 340 -18.72 17.89 -1.73
N GLU A 341 -17.73 17.56 -2.55
CA GLU A 341 -17.09 18.54 -3.44
C GLU A 341 -17.88 18.67 -4.76
N ALA A 342 -17.99 19.88 -5.29
CA ALA A 342 -18.63 20.17 -6.58
C ALA A 342 -20.07 19.63 -6.79
N ASP A 343 -21.06 20.31 -6.22
CA ASP A 343 -22.48 19.88 -6.19
C ASP A 343 -23.10 19.73 -7.59
N ARG A 344 -22.67 20.51 -8.58
CA ARG A 344 -23.16 20.40 -9.97
C ARG A 344 -22.83 19.06 -10.65
N ILE A 345 -21.86 18.30 -10.12
CA ILE A 345 -21.35 17.06 -10.72
C ILE A 345 -21.85 15.86 -9.90
N SER A 346 -22.79 15.11 -10.48
CA SER A 346 -23.41 13.94 -9.84
C SER A 346 -22.49 12.72 -9.85
N GLN A 347 -21.86 12.43 -10.99
CA GLN A 347 -20.90 11.33 -11.13
C GLN A 347 -19.48 11.87 -10.92
N LYS A 348 -18.88 11.47 -9.80
CA LYS A 348 -17.55 11.92 -9.39
C LYS A 348 -16.50 10.87 -9.74
N HIS A 349 -15.25 11.30 -9.84
CA HIS A 349 -14.11 10.39 -10.06
C HIS A 349 -13.09 10.57 -8.94
N LEU A 350 -12.48 9.48 -8.51
CA LEU A 350 -11.39 9.47 -7.54
C LEU A 350 -10.21 8.71 -8.12
N PHE A 351 -9.08 9.40 -8.28
CA PHE A 351 -7.81 8.80 -8.61
C PHE A 351 -7.12 8.25 -7.36
N THR A 352 -6.58 7.03 -7.44
CA THR A 352 -5.74 6.44 -6.39
C THR A 352 -4.64 5.56 -6.95
N LEU A 353 -3.62 5.33 -6.13
CA LEU A 353 -2.57 4.34 -6.34
C LEU A 353 -2.66 3.16 -5.36
N GLU A 354 -3.65 3.17 -4.46
CA GLU A 354 -3.84 2.09 -3.48
C GLU A 354 -4.26 0.78 -4.19
N PRO A 355 -3.46 -0.30 -4.11
CA PRO A 355 -3.81 -1.57 -4.72
C PRO A 355 -4.88 -2.31 -3.88
N GLY A 356 -5.65 -3.20 -4.52
CA GLY A 356 -6.43 -4.23 -3.84
C GLY A 356 -7.51 -3.76 -2.87
N ILE A 357 -8.12 -2.58 -3.08
CA ILE A 357 -9.24 -2.08 -2.25
C ILE A 357 -10.35 -3.14 -2.15
N SER A 358 -10.91 -3.32 -0.95
CA SER A 358 -11.94 -4.33 -0.67
C SER A 358 -13.21 -4.18 -1.54
N GLU A 359 -13.86 -5.31 -1.82
CA GLU A 359 -15.14 -5.33 -2.56
C GLU A 359 -16.19 -4.49 -1.85
N HIS A 360 -16.27 -4.60 -0.53
CA HIS A 360 -17.17 -3.81 0.31
C HIS A 360 -16.98 -2.31 0.07
N GLN A 361 -15.74 -1.82 0.15
CA GLN A 361 -15.44 -0.42 -0.07
C GLN A 361 -15.74 0.03 -1.50
N THR A 362 -15.39 -0.76 -2.52
CA THR A 362 -15.74 -0.41 -3.92
C THR A 362 -17.25 -0.43 -4.18
N ALA A 363 -18.00 -1.30 -3.51
CA ALA A 363 -19.46 -1.33 -3.60
C ALA A 363 -20.07 -0.07 -2.99
N GLU A 364 -19.55 0.40 -1.86
CA GLU A 364 -19.95 1.68 -1.27
C GLU A 364 -19.67 2.86 -2.20
N MET A 365 -18.47 2.93 -2.79
CA MET A 365 -18.11 3.97 -3.76
C MET A 365 -19.08 3.98 -4.94
N ARG A 366 -19.43 2.81 -5.47
CA ARG A 366 -20.39 2.67 -6.57
C ARG A 366 -21.79 3.16 -6.20
N VAL A 367 -22.27 2.85 -4.99
CA VAL A 367 -23.56 3.36 -4.48
C VAL A 367 -23.57 4.89 -4.37
N GLN A 368 -22.42 5.49 -4.06
CA GLN A 368 -22.25 6.96 -3.97
C GLN A 368 -21.94 7.64 -5.31
N ASN A 369 -22.05 6.94 -6.44
CA ASN A 369 -21.69 7.43 -7.78
C ASN A 369 -20.24 7.95 -7.89
N LEU A 370 -19.33 7.35 -7.13
CA LEU A 370 -17.90 7.67 -7.19
C LEU A 370 -17.17 6.60 -8.01
N GLN A 371 -16.74 6.96 -9.21
CA GLN A 371 -15.96 6.10 -10.10
C GLN A 371 -14.49 6.07 -9.67
N LEU A 372 -13.96 4.87 -9.39
CA LEU A 372 -12.55 4.71 -9.07
C LEU A 372 -11.70 4.72 -10.36
N VAL A 373 -10.67 5.56 -10.36
CA VAL A 373 -9.68 5.71 -11.44
C VAL A 373 -8.31 5.33 -10.89
N LEU A 374 -7.58 4.49 -11.61
CA LEU A 374 -6.24 4.06 -11.22
C LEU A 374 -5.49 3.47 -12.43
N PRO A 375 -4.15 3.43 -12.40
CA PRO A 375 -3.36 2.92 -13.50
C PRO A 375 -3.72 1.48 -13.88
N LYS A 376 -3.78 1.20 -15.20
CA LYS A 376 -4.23 -0.10 -15.72
C LYS A 376 -3.46 -1.29 -15.14
N SER A 377 -2.17 -1.13 -14.88
CA SER A 377 -1.29 -2.15 -14.27
C SER A 377 -1.80 -2.60 -12.89
N LEU A 378 -2.36 -1.68 -12.10
CA LEU A 378 -2.89 -1.95 -10.76
C LEU A 378 -4.24 -2.67 -10.76
N HIS A 379 -4.96 -2.75 -11.89
CA HIS A 379 -6.26 -3.44 -11.96
C HIS A 379 -6.12 -4.91 -11.59
N SER A 380 -4.97 -5.53 -11.91
CA SER A 380 -4.65 -6.91 -11.55
C SER A 380 -4.58 -7.19 -10.05
N THR A 381 -4.46 -6.13 -9.23
CA THR A 381 -4.47 -6.22 -7.76
C THR A 381 -5.86 -6.35 -7.16
N TYR A 382 -6.89 -6.06 -7.96
CA TYR A 382 -8.30 -6.13 -7.56
C TYR A 382 -8.91 -7.47 -7.96
N ARG A 383 -10.00 -7.84 -7.28
CA ARG A 383 -10.75 -9.06 -7.63
C ARG A 383 -11.40 -8.91 -9.01
N LEU A 384 -11.57 -10.04 -9.71
CA LEU A 384 -12.16 -10.07 -11.05
C LEU A 384 -13.55 -9.42 -11.12
N THR A 385 -14.32 -9.53 -10.04
CA THR A 385 -15.65 -8.90 -9.87
C THR A 385 -15.59 -7.37 -9.90
N GLN A 386 -14.48 -6.77 -9.46
CA GLN A 386 -14.28 -5.31 -9.40
C GLN A 386 -13.68 -4.76 -10.71
N GLN A 387 -12.82 -5.52 -11.38
CA GLN A 387 -12.00 -5.03 -12.51
C GLN A 387 -12.81 -4.43 -13.67
N SER A 388 -14.01 -4.94 -13.93
CA SER A 388 -14.90 -4.41 -14.99
C SER A 388 -15.48 -3.03 -14.69
N TRP A 389 -15.50 -2.64 -13.41
CA TRP A 389 -15.98 -1.34 -12.96
C TRP A 389 -14.85 -0.31 -12.84
N LEU A 390 -13.59 -0.72 -12.78
CA LEU A 390 -12.46 0.19 -12.66
C LEU A 390 -12.23 0.98 -13.95
N MET A 391 -11.83 2.24 -13.82
CA MET A 391 -11.46 3.10 -14.94
C MET A 391 -9.93 3.29 -14.95
N SER A 392 -9.28 3.16 -16.11
CA SER A 392 -7.86 3.52 -16.24
C SER A 392 -7.68 5.03 -16.33
N LEU A 393 -6.45 5.53 -16.13
CA LEU A 393 -6.19 6.96 -16.30
C LEU A 393 -6.43 7.37 -17.77
N GLN A 394 -6.01 6.53 -18.71
CA GLN A 394 -6.26 6.70 -20.13
C GLN A 394 -7.76 6.76 -20.47
N ASP A 395 -8.58 5.90 -19.88
CA ASP A 395 -10.05 5.91 -20.08
C ASP A 395 -10.68 7.18 -19.52
N PHE A 396 -10.22 7.63 -18.34
CA PHE A 396 -10.67 8.90 -17.75
C PHE A 396 -10.32 10.10 -18.62
N ILE A 397 -9.09 10.15 -19.16
CA ILE A 397 -8.68 11.21 -20.09
C ILE A 397 -9.54 11.18 -21.37
N GLY A 398 -9.86 10.00 -21.89
CA GLY A 398 -10.78 9.83 -23.02
C GLY A 398 -12.17 10.41 -22.71
N LEU A 399 -12.72 10.06 -21.55
CA LEU A 399 -14.01 10.59 -21.08
C LEU A 399 -14.02 12.12 -21.00
N VAL A 400 -12.95 12.73 -20.50
CA VAL A 400 -12.86 14.20 -20.39
C VAL A 400 -12.77 14.83 -21.78
N LYS A 401 -11.95 14.27 -22.69
CA LYS A 401 -11.84 14.76 -24.08
C LYS A 401 -13.13 14.66 -24.87
N ASP A 402 -13.94 13.63 -24.62
CA ASP A 402 -15.26 13.49 -25.25
C ASP A 402 -16.28 14.53 -24.74
N ARG A 403 -15.98 15.22 -23.63
CA ARG A 403 -16.81 16.25 -23.00
C ARG A 403 -16.32 17.69 -23.22
N GLU A 404 -15.14 17.85 -23.83
CA GLU A 404 -14.65 19.14 -24.37
C GLU A 404 -15.25 19.41 -25.75
#